data_AF-A0A351LYA3-F1
#
_entry.id   AF-A0A351LYA3-F1
#
_cell.length_a   1.000
_cell.length_b   1.000
_cell.length_c   1.000
_cell.angle_alpha   90.00
_cell.angle_beta   90.00
_cell.angle_gamma   90.00
#
_symmetry.space_group_name_H-M   'P 1'
#
loop_
_entity.id
_entity.type
_entity.pdbx_description
1 polymer ?
#
loop_
_entity_poly.entity_id
_entity_poly.type
_entity_poly.pdbx_seq_one_letter_code
_entity_poly.pdbx_strand_id
1 'polypeptide(L)'
;MVKMNWAPMGAEATGGPGVAPWPAGTYARLMPGPTSPVPEAVLFDFGGVILTSPFDAFAAYEAEAGLPPDTVRRINSTNPDTNAWARFERREVDTSEFCRVFEAEAAALGLEVDATRILAGLDGELRPAMVEALRR
;
A
#
# COMPACT_ATOMS: atom_id res chain seq x y z
N MET A 1 8.69 -4.54 -15.52
CA MET A 1 7.62 -4.99 -14.60
C MET A 1 8.27 -5.36 -13.28
N VAL A 2 8.25 -4.47 -12.29
CA VAL A 2 8.83 -4.74 -10.96
C VAL A 2 7.74 -5.40 -10.11
N LYS A 3 7.99 -6.63 -9.67
CA LYS A 3 7.13 -7.36 -8.73
C LYS A 3 7.42 -6.84 -7.33
N MET A 4 6.48 -6.13 -6.70
CA MET A 4 6.60 -5.75 -5.29
C MET A 4 6.08 -6.89 -4.42
N ASN A 5 6.99 -7.58 -3.74
CA ASN A 5 6.68 -8.59 -2.72
C ASN A 5 6.38 -7.89 -1.40
N TRP A 6 5.16 -8.06 -0.89
CA TRP A 6 4.82 -7.70 0.48
C TRP A 6 5.01 -8.94 1.38
N ALA A 7 6.14 -9.03 2.07
CA ALA A 7 6.34 -9.98 3.16
C ALA A 7 6.21 -9.24 4.50
N PRO A 8 5.56 -9.82 5.53
CA PRO A 8 5.40 -9.18 6.82
C PRO A 8 6.74 -9.25 7.59
N MET A 9 7.24 -8.09 8.02
CA MET A 9 8.41 -8.03 8.91
C MET A 9 7.93 -8.29 10.34
N GLY A 10 8.22 -9.50 10.83
CA GLY A 10 8.03 -9.88 12.23
C GLY A 10 9.00 -9.13 13.15
N ALA A 11 8.52 -8.88 14.37
CA ALA A 11 9.29 -8.34 15.48
C ALA A 11 10.46 -9.26 15.87
N GLU A 12 11.60 -8.67 16.21
CA GLU A 12 12.40 -8.94 17.43
C GLU A 12 13.81 -8.34 17.32
N ALA A 13 14.16 -7.45 18.25
CA ALA A 13 15.51 -7.30 18.81
C ALA A 13 15.48 -6.33 20.01
N THR A 14 15.14 -6.84 21.19
CA THR A 14 15.50 -6.20 22.46
C THR A 14 16.99 -6.40 22.72
N GLY A 15 17.82 -5.39 22.43
CA GLY A 15 19.23 -5.37 22.79
C GLY A 15 19.45 -4.73 24.17
N GLY A 16 19.91 -5.53 25.14
CA GLY A 16 20.43 -5.02 26.42
C GLY A 16 21.86 -4.47 26.31
N PRO A 17 22.37 -3.74 27.32
CA PRO A 17 23.68 -3.10 27.27
C PRO A 17 24.77 -4.10 27.65
N GLY A 18 25.72 -4.39 26.75
CA GLY A 18 26.81 -5.32 27.05
C GLY A 18 27.90 -5.42 25.99
N VAL A 19 28.92 -4.57 26.13
CA VAL A 19 30.36 -4.78 25.84
C VAL A 19 30.76 -5.39 24.48
N ALA A 20 31.38 -4.57 23.62
CA ALA A 20 32.03 -4.99 22.39
C ALA A 20 33.31 -5.82 22.65
N PRO A 21 33.56 -6.95 21.96
CA PRO A 21 34.76 -7.76 22.18
C PRO A 21 35.70 -7.71 20.96
N TRP A 22 36.40 -6.60 20.69
CA TRP A 22 37.52 -6.62 19.74
C TRP A 22 38.64 -5.65 20.17
N PRO A 23 39.91 -6.09 20.20
CA PRO A 23 41.03 -5.19 20.49
C PRO A 23 41.28 -4.26 19.30
N ALA A 24 41.53 -2.98 19.60
CA ALA A 24 41.83 -1.96 18.60
C ALA A 24 43.19 -2.20 17.95
N GLY A 25 43.19 -2.89 16.81
CA GLY A 25 44.37 -3.01 15.95
C GLY A 25 44.66 -1.72 15.20
N THR A 26 45.93 -1.50 14.86
CA THR A 26 46.52 -0.34 14.17
C THR A 26 45.99 -0.06 12.76
N TYR A 27 44.93 -0.75 12.34
CA TYR A 27 44.23 -0.63 11.06
C TYR A 27 42.87 0.08 11.19
N ALA A 28 42.54 0.62 12.36
CA ALA A 28 41.37 1.49 12.55
C ALA A 28 41.59 2.84 11.83
N ARG A 29 41.69 2.79 10.50
CA ARG A 29 41.38 3.94 9.65
C ARG A 29 39.94 4.29 10.01
N LEU A 30 39.70 5.49 10.54
CA LEU A 30 38.35 6.06 10.59
C LEU A 30 37.77 5.89 9.18
N MET A 31 36.87 4.93 9.01
CA MET A 31 36.00 4.95 7.85
C MET A 31 35.25 6.28 7.97
N PRO A 32 35.30 7.17 6.96
CA PRO A 32 34.36 8.27 6.93
C PRO A 32 32.98 7.66 7.15
N GLY A 33 32.24 8.17 8.15
CA GLY A 33 30.87 7.73 8.36
C GLY A 33 30.13 7.81 7.03
N PRO A 34 29.22 6.88 6.71
CA PRO A 34 28.52 6.91 5.43
C PRO A 34 27.88 8.30 5.29
N THR A 35 28.42 9.11 4.38
CA THR A 35 27.74 10.30 3.90
C THR A 35 26.57 9.75 3.10
N SER A 36 25.40 9.63 3.74
CA SER A 36 24.19 9.24 3.03
C SER A 36 24.05 10.21 1.86
N PRO A 37 24.13 9.73 0.60
CA PRO A 37 24.04 10.62 -0.54
C PRO A 37 22.70 11.34 -0.50
N VAL A 38 22.70 12.64 -0.79
CA VAL A 38 21.47 13.42 -0.95
C VAL A 38 20.67 12.77 -2.09
N PRO A 39 19.39 12.39 -1.86
CA PRO A 39 18.60 11.75 -2.90
C PRO A 39 18.40 12.72 -4.09
N GLU A 40 18.69 12.25 -5.30
CA GLU A 40 18.52 13.03 -6.53
C GLU A 40 17.06 13.10 -6.99
N ALA A 41 16.23 12.14 -6.56
CA ALA A 41 14.81 12.07 -6.90
C ALA A 41 13.99 11.45 -5.76
N VAL A 42 12.73 11.87 -5.65
CA VAL A 42 11.73 11.31 -4.74
C VAL A 42 10.45 11.03 -5.53
N LEU A 43 9.87 9.84 -5.34
CA LEU A 43 8.61 9.44 -5.94
C LEU A 43 7.53 9.43 -4.86
N PHE A 44 6.44 10.16 -5.09
CA PHE A 44 5.30 10.22 -4.18
C PHE A 44 4.13 9.44 -4.76
N ASP A 45 3.48 8.64 -3.93
CA ASP A 45 2.19 8.05 -4.25
C ASP A 45 1.06 9.08 -4.00
N PHE A 46 -0.14 8.77 -4.46
CA PHE A 46 -1.35 9.54 -4.16
C PHE A 46 -2.07 8.98 -2.94
N GLY A 47 -2.59 7.75 -3.03
CA GLY A 47 -3.44 7.16 -2.00
C GLY A 47 -2.70 7.01 -0.67
N GLY A 48 -3.21 7.65 0.38
CA GLY A 48 -2.58 7.62 1.71
C GLY A 48 -1.33 8.49 1.87
N VAL A 49 -0.83 9.12 0.80
CA VAL A 49 0.30 10.05 0.83
C VAL A 49 -0.20 11.46 0.51
N ILE A 50 -0.47 11.80 -0.75
CA ILE A 50 -1.01 13.12 -1.11
C ILE A 50 -2.50 13.21 -0.76
N LEU A 51 -3.23 12.11 -0.94
CA LEU A 51 -4.65 11.99 -0.65
C LEU A 51 -4.90 11.18 0.63
N THR A 52 -6.12 11.22 1.15
CA THR A 52 -6.60 10.21 2.10
C THR A 52 -6.45 8.79 1.53
N SER A 53 -6.40 7.80 2.40
CA SER A 53 -6.19 6.42 1.96
C SER A 53 -7.50 5.86 1.41
N PRO A 54 -7.52 5.28 0.19
CA PRO A 54 -8.72 4.59 -0.31
C PRO A 54 -9.10 3.39 0.59
N PHE A 55 -8.15 2.83 1.33
CA PHE A 55 -8.41 1.75 2.27
C PHE A 55 -9.27 2.18 3.45
N ASP A 56 -9.21 3.45 3.86
CA ASP A 56 -10.08 3.97 4.91
C ASP A 56 -11.53 4.03 4.40
N ALA A 57 -11.72 4.45 3.14
CA ALA A 57 -13.03 4.46 2.49
C ALA A 57 -13.59 3.06 2.28
N PHE A 58 -12.75 2.09 1.89
CA PHE A 58 -13.16 0.69 1.76
C PHE A 58 -13.59 0.10 3.11
N ALA A 59 -12.82 0.34 4.18
CA ALA A 59 -13.17 -0.15 5.51
C ALA A 59 -14.49 0.45 6.03
N ALA A 60 -14.73 1.75 5.76
CA ALA A 60 -16.00 2.39 6.10
C ALA A 60 -17.17 1.76 5.32
N TYR A 61 -17.01 1.56 4.02
CA TYR A 61 -17.99 0.88 3.19
C TYR A 61 -18.27 -0.56 3.68
N GLU A 62 -17.23 -1.33 3.97
CA GLU A 62 -17.36 -2.71 4.45
C GLU A 62 -18.13 -2.76 5.77
N ALA A 63 -17.83 -1.86 6.71
CA ALA A 63 -18.54 -1.77 7.98
C ALA A 63 -20.02 -1.41 7.80
N GLU A 64 -20.33 -0.45 6.92
CA GLU A 64 -21.71 -0.04 6.63
C GLU A 64 -22.51 -1.13 5.91
N ALA A 65 -21.87 -1.89 5.02
CA ALA A 65 -22.49 -2.97 4.26
C ALA A 65 -22.56 -4.30 5.05
N GLY A 66 -22.00 -4.36 6.26
CA GLY A 66 -21.94 -5.59 7.05
C GLY A 66 -20.98 -6.65 6.48
N LEU A 67 -20.01 -6.23 5.68
CA LEU A 67 -19.02 -7.10 5.08
C LEU A 67 -17.91 -7.45 6.09
N PRO A 68 -17.30 -8.64 5.97
CA PRO A 68 -16.09 -8.94 6.72
C PRO A 68 -15.00 -7.90 6.41
N PRO A 69 -14.19 -7.47 7.41
CA PRO A 69 -13.08 -6.55 7.18
C PRO A 69 -12.12 -7.06 6.11
N ASP A 70 -11.56 -6.13 5.33
CA ASP A 70 -10.60 -6.37 4.24
C ASP A 70 -11.19 -7.19 3.08
N THR A 71 -12.52 -7.24 2.93
CA THR A 71 -13.19 -7.93 1.82
C THR A 71 -12.72 -7.43 0.45
N VAL A 72 -12.70 -6.11 0.23
CA VAL A 72 -12.27 -5.52 -1.04
C VAL A 72 -10.81 -5.87 -1.31
N ARG A 73 -9.95 -5.74 -0.30
CA ARG A 73 -8.53 -6.10 -0.39
C ARG A 73 -8.33 -7.57 -0.73
N ARG A 74 -9.10 -8.46 -0.09
CA ARG A 74 -9.04 -9.90 -0.33
C ARG A 74 -9.44 -10.25 -1.76
N ILE A 75 -10.51 -9.65 -2.29
CA ILE A 75 -10.91 -9.84 -3.69
C ILE A 75 -9.76 -9.38 -4.62
N ASN A 76 -9.21 -8.19 -4.37
CA ASN A 76 -8.10 -7.63 -5.14
C ASN A 76 -6.82 -8.49 -5.10
N SER A 77 -6.54 -9.15 -3.97
CA SER A 77 -5.33 -9.96 -3.80
C SER A 77 -5.49 -11.42 -4.21
N THR A 78 -6.71 -11.91 -4.48
CA THR A 78 -6.96 -13.33 -4.76
C THR A 78 -6.30 -13.80 -6.06
N ASN A 79 -6.25 -12.93 -7.08
CA ASN A 79 -5.61 -13.21 -8.36
C ASN A 79 -5.02 -11.91 -8.94
N PRO A 80 -3.69 -11.70 -8.81
CA PRO A 80 -3.06 -10.43 -9.18
C PRO A 80 -2.94 -10.21 -10.69
N ASP A 81 -3.18 -11.25 -11.51
CA ASP A 81 -2.97 -11.15 -12.95
C ASP A 81 -4.28 -10.82 -13.69
N THR A 82 -5.41 -11.39 -13.26
CA THR A 82 -6.62 -11.44 -14.12
C THR A 82 -7.92 -11.04 -13.43
N ASN A 83 -7.92 -10.70 -12.15
CA ASN A 83 -9.14 -10.23 -11.49
C ASN A 83 -9.60 -8.86 -12.03
N ALA A 84 -10.84 -8.48 -11.69
CA ALA A 84 -11.44 -7.22 -12.12
C ALA A 84 -10.54 -6.02 -11.84
N TRP A 85 -9.93 -5.98 -10.65
CA TRP A 85 -9.04 -4.89 -10.23
C TRP A 85 -7.79 -4.78 -11.09
N ALA A 86 -7.08 -5.89 -11.30
CA ALA A 86 -5.87 -5.93 -12.11
C ALA A 86 -6.14 -5.54 -13.57
N ARG A 87 -7.28 -5.98 -14.13
CA ARG A 87 -7.72 -5.59 -15.48
C ARG A 87 -8.05 -4.10 -15.54
N PHE A 88 -8.70 -3.55 -14.52
CA PHE A 88 -9.06 -2.14 -14.45
C PHE A 88 -7.83 -1.22 -14.32
N GLU A 89 -6.86 -1.58 -13.47
CA GLU A 89 -5.58 -0.85 -13.34
C GLU A 89 -4.80 -0.80 -14.67
N ARG A 90 -4.88 -1.87 -15.47
CA ARG A 90 -4.27 -1.94 -16.81
C ARG A 90 -5.14 -1.31 -17.91
N ARG A 91 -6.30 -0.73 -17.57
CA ARG A 91 -7.28 -0.15 -18.52
C ARG A 91 -7.77 -1.14 -19.57
N GLU A 92 -7.83 -2.43 -19.22
CA GLU A 92 -8.37 -3.48 -20.09
C GLU A 92 -9.90 -3.55 -20.03
N VAL A 93 -10.50 -2.96 -19.00
CA VAL A 93 -11.93 -2.84 -18.78
C VAL A 93 -12.27 -1.40 -18.40
N ASP A 94 -13.46 -0.94 -18.80
CA ASP A 94 -13.98 0.35 -18.35
C ASP A 94 -14.68 0.22 -16.98
N THR A 95 -15.16 1.34 -16.45
CA THR A 95 -15.88 1.41 -15.17
C THR A 95 -17.09 0.48 -15.11
N SER A 96 -17.87 0.40 -16.19
CA SER A 96 -19.09 -0.41 -16.22
C SER A 96 -18.78 -1.90 -16.22
N GLU A 97 -17.76 -2.32 -16.99
CA GLU A 97 -17.30 -3.70 -17.01
C GLU A 97 -16.61 -4.06 -15.70
N PHE A 98 -15.81 -3.16 -15.12
CA PHE A 98 -15.21 -3.36 -13.80
C PHE A 98 -16.28 -3.69 -12.76
N CYS A 99 -17.34 -2.88 -12.64
CA CYS A 99 -18.36 -3.12 -11.62
C CYS A 99 -18.99 -4.51 -11.79
N ARG A 100 -19.38 -4.85 -13.01
CA ARG A 100 -19.99 -6.15 -13.32
C ARG A 100 -19.07 -7.33 -12.96
N VAL A 101 -17.79 -7.25 -13.30
CA VAL A 101 -16.83 -8.36 -13.06
C VAL A 101 -16.46 -8.44 -11.58
N PHE A 102 -16.24 -7.30 -10.92
CA PHE A 102 -15.89 -7.25 -9.51
C PHE A 102 -17.00 -7.82 -8.61
N GLU A 103 -18.26 -7.45 -8.88
CA GLU A 103 -19.42 -7.96 -8.15
C GLU A 103 -19.61 -9.46 -8.38
N ALA A 104 -19.34 -9.95 -9.61
CA ALA A 104 -19.36 -11.39 -9.89
C ALA A 104 -18.26 -12.16 -9.13
N GLU A 105 -17.06 -11.59 -9.00
CA GLU A 105 -15.96 -12.16 -8.21
C GLU A 105 -16.32 -12.21 -6.72
N ALA A 106 -16.95 -11.16 -6.20
CA ALA A 106 -17.45 -11.14 -4.82
C ALA A 106 -18.57 -12.16 -4.60
N ALA A 107 -19.53 -12.26 -5.53
CA ALA A 107 -20.63 -13.21 -5.45
C ALA A 107 -20.14 -14.67 -5.47
N ALA A 108 -19.08 -14.97 -6.23
CA ALA A 108 -18.43 -16.28 -6.21
C ALA A 108 -17.83 -16.65 -4.83
N LEU A 109 -17.58 -15.65 -3.99
CA LEU A 109 -17.14 -15.81 -2.59
C LEU A 109 -18.32 -15.76 -1.58
N GLY A 110 -19.56 -15.69 -2.08
CA GLY A 110 -20.76 -15.55 -1.23
C GLY A 110 -20.93 -14.16 -0.61
N LEU A 111 -20.34 -13.13 -1.21
CA LEU A 111 -20.41 -11.75 -0.76
C LEU A 111 -21.24 -10.92 -1.73
N GLU A 112 -22.02 -9.99 -1.19
CA GLU A 112 -22.74 -8.99 -1.97
C GLU A 112 -22.04 -7.64 -1.79
N VAL A 113 -21.48 -7.11 -2.87
CA VAL A 113 -20.75 -5.83 -2.86
C VAL A 113 -21.35 -4.87 -3.89
N ASP A 114 -21.14 -3.58 -3.68
CA ASP A 114 -21.47 -2.51 -4.62
C ASP A 114 -20.15 -1.92 -5.12
N ALA A 115 -19.78 -2.28 -6.34
CA ALA A 115 -18.50 -1.87 -6.90
C ALA A 115 -18.46 -0.36 -7.22
N THR A 116 -19.61 0.30 -7.39
CA THR A 116 -19.66 1.74 -7.61
C THR A 116 -19.21 2.50 -6.36
N ARG A 117 -19.56 2.01 -5.17
CA ARG A 117 -19.09 2.58 -3.89
C ARG A 117 -17.61 2.36 -3.68
N ILE A 118 -17.08 1.24 -4.14
CA ILE A 118 -15.63 0.97 -4.12
C ILE A 118 -14.89 1.98 -5.01
N LEU A 119 -15.39 2.21 -6.23
CA LEU A 119 -14.78 3.22 -7.11
C LEU A 119 -14.90 4.64 -6.55
N ALA A 120 -16.05 4.99 -5.95
CA ALA A 120 -16.22 6.28 -5.27
C ALA A 120 -15.22 6.46 -4.12
N GLY A 121 -14.82 5.36 -3.45
CA GLY A 121 -13.80 5.38 -2.40
C GLY A 121 -12.38 5.68 -2.88
N LEU A 122 -12.13 5.73 -4.20
CA LEU A 122 -10.85 6.18 -4.76
C LEU A 122 -10.72 7.71 -4.76
N ASP A 123 -11.84 8.44 -4.68
CA ASP A 123 -11.83 9.88 -4.53
C ASP A 123 -11.39 10.25 -3.11
N GLY A 124 -10.11 10.56 -2.96
CA GLY A 124 -9.51 10.97 -1.69
C GLY A 124 -9.44 12.49 -1.53
N GLU A 125 -9.41 12.96 -0.28
CA GLU A 125 -9.21 14.37 0.05
C GLU A 125 -7.72 14.71 0.12
N LEU A 126 -7.34 15.93 -0.28
CA LEU A 126 -5.96 16.41 -0.16
C LEU A 126 -5.51 16.47 1.30
N ARG A 127 -4.29 15.98 1.57
CA ARG A 127 -3.62 16.14 2.86
C ARG A 127 -2.78 17.43 2.86
N PRO A 128 -3.20 18.50 3.60
CA PRO A 128 -2.54 19.81 3.50
C PRO A 128 -1.05 19.77 3.86
N ALA A 129 -0.66 18.91 4.81
CA ALA A 129 0.73 18.73 5.20
C ALA A 129 1.62 18.22 4.04
N MET A 130 1.12 17.29 3.22
CA MET A 130 1.87 16.78 2.07
C MET A 130 1.87 17.76 0.90
N VAL A 131 0.78 18.52 0.70
CA VAL A 131 0.77 19.63 -0.27
C VAL A 131 1.83 20.68 0.08
N GLU A 132 1.95 21.03 1.37
CA GLU A 132 2.97 21.98 1.82
C GLU A 132 4.39 21.41 1.70
N ALA A 133 4.57 20.12 1.97
CA ALA A 133 5.87 19.46 1.80
C ALA A 133 6.37 19.49 0.34
N LEU A 134 5.46 19.37 -0.65
CA LEU A 134 5.80 19.38 -2.08
C LEU A 134 6.13 20.77 -2.66
N ARG A 135 5.92 21.86 -1.90
CA ARG A 135 6.22 23.24 -2.36
C ARG A 135 7.66 23.67 -2.12
N ARG A 136 8.43 22.88 -1.38
CA ARG A 136 9.80 23.20 -0.93
C ARG A 136 10.83 22.41 -1.71
#